data_AF-A0A1M7KMS9-F1
#
_entry.id   AF-A0A1M7KMS9-F1
#
_cell.length_a   1.000
_cell.length_b   1.000
_cell.length_c   1.000
_cell.angle_alpha   90.00
_cell.angle_beta   90.00
_cell.angle_gamma   90.00
#
_symmetry.space_group_name_H-M   'P 1'
#
loop_
_entity.id
_entity.type
_entity.pdbx_description
1 polymer ?
#
loop_
_entity_poly.entity_id
_entity_poly.type
_entity_poly.pdbx_seq_one_letter_code
_entity_poly.pdbx_strand_id
1 'polypeptide(L)'
;MKKLQLVLCMALMAVMPCRAQQNVAPFEFEVKAGTNLPLDSESGISNKLGVNLGLESRWNLKRLPMDVGAELYIGSALRHVEGDKSLSNRTISLAVLSDYQINRGSKVSPFIGLGLGVANCQQIKGSLGDEGTTLCIIPRVGVEFARHLRLTLDAHISKKYYSHVGLTIGYSFHSKK
;
A
#
# COMPACT_ATOMS: atom_id res chain seq x y z
N MET A 1 -1.93 24.53 2.89
CA MET A 1 -1.51 24.49 4.31
C MET A 1 -1.69 23.09 4.93
N LYS A 2 -2.87 22.46 4.89
CA LYS A 2 -3.11 21.12 5.46
C LYS A 2 -2.21 19.99 4.91
N LYS A 3 -1.91 20.01 3.60
CA LYS A 3 -1.04 19.01 2.95
C LYS A 3 0.43 19.09 3.40
N LEU A 4 0.94 20.31 3.62
CA LEU A 4 2.31 20.55 4.11
C LEU A 4 2.45 20.11 5.58
N GLN A 5 1.42 20.37 6.41
CA GLN A 5 1.39 19.94 7.81
C GLN A 5 1.37 18.41 7.94
N LEU A 6 0.63 17.71 7.06
CA LEU A 6 0.60 16.24 7.05
C LEU A 6 1.97 15.65 6.68
N VAL A 7 2.63 16.20 5.65
CA VAL A 7 3.99 15.81 5.25
C VAL A 7 5.01 16.09 6.36
N LEU A 8 4.88 17.24 7.03
CA LEU A 8 5.75 17.60 8.16
C LEU A 8 5.54 16.66 9.35
N CYS A 9 4.29 16.28 9.67
CA CYS A 9 3.99 15.31 10.71
C CYS A 9 4.53 13.91 10.39
N MET A 10 4.42 13.46 9.13
CA MET A 10 5.02 12.20 8.68
C MET A 10 6.55 12.23 8.78
N ALA A 11 7.19 13.35 8.40
CA ALA A 11 8.62 13.55 8.53
C ALA A 11 9.08 13.58 10.01
N LEU A 12 8.30 14.22 10.90
CA LEU A 12 8.58 14.28 12.35
C LEU A 12 8.46 12.91 13.04
N MET A 13 7.53 12.05 12.61
CA MET A 13 7.45 10.68 13.11
C MET A 13 8.64 9.81 12.67
N ALA A 14 9.24 10.11 11.52
CA ALA A 14 10.42 9.40 11.03
C ALA A 14 11.71 9.70 11.82
N VAL A 15 11.77 10.81 12.59
CA VAL A 15 12.99 11.23 13.32
C VAL A 15 13.03 10.75 14.78
N MET A 16 12.00 10.04 15.27
CA MET A 16 12.03 9.56 16.66
C MET A 16 13.07 8.43 16.82
N PRO A 17 14.10 8.59 17.67
CA PRO A 17 15.07 7.54 17.92
C PRO A 17 14.41 6.46 18.78
N CYS A 18 13.80 5.45 18.14
CA CYS A 18 13.18 4.35 18.86
C CYS A 18 14.22 3.26 19.15
N ARG A 19 14.76 3.28 20.38
CA ARG A 19 15.87 2.42 20.85
C ARG A 19 15.51 0.96 21.18
N ALA A 20 14.33 0.47 20.78
CA ALA A 20 13.94 -0.91 20.98
C ALA A 20 13.87 -1.64 19.63
N GLN A 21 15.01 -2.13 19.15
CA GLN A 21 15.07 -3.09 18.04
C GLN A 21 15.14 -4.48 18.64
N GLN A 22 14.02 -5.19 18.67
CA GLN A 22 13.96 -6.57 19.14
C GLN A 22 14.29 -7.57 18.03
N ASN A 23 14.66 -8.79 18.43
CA ASN A 23 14.93 -9.86 17.48
C ASN A 23 13.62 -10.25 16.74
N VAL A 24 13.53 -9.92 15.46
CA VAL A 24 12.40 -10.27 14.57
C VAL A 24 12.76 -11.49 13.71
N ALA A 25 11.75 -12.15 13.15
CA ALA A 25 12.02 -13.26 12.23
C ALA A 25 12.74 -12.71 10.98
N PRO A 26 13.75 -13.41 10.44
CA PRO A 26 14.47 -12.93 9.26
C PRO A 26 13.59 -12.82 8.02
N PHE A 27 12.54 -13.65 7.94
CA PHE A 27 11.60 -13.67 6.83
C PHE A 27 10.16 -13.69 7.32
N GLU A 28 9.31 -12.92 6.65
CA GLU A 28 7.88 -12.84 6.89
C GLU A 28 7.11 -12.92 5.56
N PHE A 29 5.93 -13.50 5.61
CA PHE A 29 5.01 -13.57 4.48
C PHE A 29 3.63 -13.07 4.92
N GLU A 30 3.07 -12.13 4.19
CA GLU A 30 1.82 -11.46 4.50
C GLU A 30 0.78 -11.71 3.41
N VAL A 31 -0.43 -12.05 3.85
CA VAL A 31 -1.64 -12.03 3.01
C VAL A 31 -2.49 -10.86 3.46
N LYS A 32 -2.86 -9.97 2.54
CA LYS A 32 -3.63 -8.76 2.85
C LYS A 32 -4.83 -8.59 1.95
N ALA A 33 -5.88 -8.02 2.52
CA ALA A 33 -7.12 -7.71 1.85
C ALA A 33 -7.66 -6.39 2.37
N GLY A 34 -8.39 -5.66 1.53
CA GLY A 34 -8.85 -4.34 1.90
C GLY A 34 -9.73 -3.69 0.88
N THR A 35 -9.88 -2.39 1.05
CA THR A 35 -10.68 -1.54 0.18
C THR A 35 -9.81 -0.44 -0.39
N ASN A 36 -10.20 0.06 -1.55
CA ASN A 36 -9.48 1.16 -2.19
C ASN A 36 -10.44 2.20 -2.76
N LEU A 37 -9.92 3.41 -2.92
CA LEU A 37 -10.61 4.54 -3.53
C LEU A 37 -9.73 5.12 -4.63
N PRO A 38 -10.28 5.35 -5.83
CA PRO A 38 -9.55 6.05 -6.88
C PRO A 38 -9.10 7.43 -6.42
N LEU A 39 -7.86 7.81 -6.74
CA LEU A 39 -7.27 9.10 -6.34
C LEU A 39 -7.72 10.25 -7.22
N ASP A 40 -7.95 9.98 -8.49
CA ASP A 40 -8.38 10.97 -9.46
C ASP A 40 -9.89 11.23 -9.36
N SER A 41 -10.29 12.48 -9.58
CA SER A 41 -11.67 12.94 -9.57
C SER A 41 -11.95 13.78 -10.81
N GLU A 42 -13.07 13.50 -11.48
CA GLU A 42 -13.48 14.22 -12.69
C GLU A 42 -14.95 14.65 -12.55
N SER A 43 -15.32 15.80 -13.13
CA SER A 43 -16.69 16.31 -13.05
C SER A 43 -17.68 15.32 -13.67
N GLY A 44 -18.79 15.04 -13.00
CA GLY A 44 -19.77 14.03 -13.42
C GLY A 44 -19.35 12.58 -13.17
N ILE A 45 -18.18 12.34 -12.55
CA ILE A 45 -17.69 11.00 -12.19
C ILE A 45 -17.46 10.91 -10.68
N SER A 46 -18.23 10.04 -10.03
CA SER A 46 -18.11 9.75 -8.60
C SER A 46 -17.22 8.53 -8.34
N ASN A 47 -16.37 8.63 -7.33
CA ASN A 47 -15.51 7.52 -6.89
C ASN A 47 -16.30 6.56 -6.00
N LYS A 48 -16.13 5.25 -6.23
CA LYS A 48 -16.74 4.19 -5.42
C LYS A 48 -15.66 3.34 -4.75
N LEU A 49 -16.02 2.78 -3.61
CA LEU A 49 -15.16 1.87 -2.85
C LEU A 49 -14.95 0.59 -3.66
N GLY A 50 -13.70 0.30 -4.01
CA GLY A 50 -13.28 -0.97 -4.59
C GLY A 50 -12.68 -1.90 -3.53
N VAL A 51 -12.35 -3.12 -3.96
CA VAL A 51 -11.66 -4.11 -3.14
C VAL A 51 -10.26 -4.35 -3.67
N ASN A 52 -9.36 -4.76 -2.78
CA ASN A 52 -8.02 -5.18 -3.13
C ASN A 52 -7.56 -6.42 -2.35
N LEU A 53 -6.58 -7.11 -2.94
CA LEU A 53 -5.90 -8.26 -2.37
C LEU A 53 -4.41 -8.14 -2.68
N GLY A 54 -3.56 -8.58 -1.76
CA GLY A 54 -2.12 -8.58 -1.94
C GLY A 54 -1.44 -9.72 -1.20
N LEU A 55 -0.30 -10.13 -1.73
CA LEU A 55 0.64 -11.04 -1.12
C LEU A 55 1.99 -10.33 -1.04
N GLU A 56 2.62 -10.36 0.13
CA GLU A 56 3.87 -9.66 0.35
C GLU A 56 4.86 -10.57 1.07
N SER A 57 6.05 -10.73 0.52
CA SER A 57 7.16 -11.40 1.17
C SER A 57 8.15 -10.34 1.66
N ARG A 58 8.63 -10.44 2.90
CA ARG A 58 9.44 -9.41 3.55
C ARG A 58 10.68 -10.02 4.20
N TRP A 59 11.85 -9.46 3.91
CA TRP A 59 13.13 -9.79 4.53
C TRP A 59 13.53 -8.69 5.50
N ASN A 60 13.64 -9.07 6.76
CA ASN A 60 14.01 -8.19 7.86
C ASN A 60 15.53 -7.97 7.88
N LEU A 61 16.00 -6.72 7.69
CA LEU A 61 17.43 -6.41 7.74
C LEU A 61 17.95 -6.51 9.17
N LYS A 62 19.06 -7.21 9.40
CA LYS A 62 19.56 -7.48 10.77
C LYS A 62 20.08 -6.23 11.50
N ARG A 63 20.64 -5.27 10.76
CA ARG A 63 21.35 -4.10 11.32
C ARG A 63 20.58 -2.79 11.22
N LEU A 64 19.52 -2.77 10.42
CA LEU A 64 18.69 -1.60 10.18
C LEU A 64 17.26 -1.92 10.62
N PRO A 65 16.51 -0.95 11.19
CA PRO A 65 15.10 -1.10 11.52
C PRO A 65 14.25 -1.02 10.24
N MET A 66 14.60 -1.83 9.25
CA MET A 66 13.99 -1.83 7.94
C MET A 66 13.77 -3.26 7.46
N ASP A 67 12.76 -3.43 6.63
CA ASP A 67 12.60 -4.59 5.79
C ASP A 67 12.62 -4.21 4.31
N VAL A 68 12.89 -5.21 3.48
CA VAL A 68 12.78 -5.14 2.03
C VAL A 68 11.89 -6.30 1.61
N GLY A 69 10.89 -6.03 0.79
CA GLY A 69 9.91 -7.02 0.39
C GLY A 69 9.58 -7.00 -1.08
N ALA A 70 8.89 -8.03 -1.52
CA ALA A 70 8.28 -8.12 -2.84
C ALA A 70 6.77 -8.37 -2.68
N GLU A 71 5.98 -7.58 -3.40
CA GLU A 71 4.52 -7.62 -3.38
C GLU A 71 3.96 -8.00 -4.74
N LEU A 72 2.97 -8.91 -4.73
CA LEU A 72 1.99 -9.09 -5.78
C LEU A 72 0.65 -8.53 -5.32
N TYR A 73 0.08 -7.61 -6.10
CA TYR A 73 -1.14 -6.90 -5.74
C TYR A 73 -2.17 -6.91 -6.86
N ILE A 74 -3.45 -6.97 -6.49
CA ILE A 74 -4.60 -6.79 -7.37
C ILE A 74 -5.62 -5.88 -6.70
N GLY A 75 -6.07 -4.85 -7.42
CA GLY A 75 -7.07 -3.91 -6.92
C GLY A 75 -7.91 -3.29 -8.04
N SER A 76 -9.12 -2.87 -7.70
CA SER A 76 -10.06 -2.29 -8.68
C SER A 76 -10.43 -0.85 -8.32
N ALA A 77 -10.17 0.10 -9.21
CA ALA A 77 -10.65 1.47 -9.12
C ALA A 77 -12.07 1.57 -9.71
N LEU A 78 -13.08 1.58 -8.84
CA LEU A 78 -14.48 1.68 -9.21
C LEU A 78 -14.95 3.13 -9.27
N ARG A 79 -15.68 3.46 -10.34
CA ARG A 79 -16.28 4.79 -10.55
C ARG A 79 -17.69 4.69 -11.11
N HIS A 80 -18.44 5.77 -10.98
CA HIS A 80 -19.81 5.87 -11.50
C HIS A 80 -20.05 7.23 -12.14
N VAL A 81 -20.58 7.20 -13.36
CA VAL A 81 -20.88 8.38 -14.17
C VAL A 81 -22.36 8.73 -14.04
N GLU A 82 -22.68 10.02 -13.97
CA GLU A 82 -24.05 10.51 -14.08
C GLU A 82 -24.72 9.97 -15.36
N GLY A 83 -25.90 9.35 -15.23
CA GLY A 83 -26.52 8.56 -16.31
C GLY A 83 -26.32 7.04 -16.19
N ASP A 84 -26.00 6.56 -14.99
CA ASP A 84 -26.04 5.16 -14.55
C ASP A 84 -24.99 4.22 -15.18
N LYS A 85 -23.88 4.77 -15.69
CA LYS A 85 -22.77 3.97 -16.22
C LYS A 85 -21.72 3.70 -15.13
N SER A 86 -21.53 2.42 -14.80
CA SER A 86 -20.45 1.98 -13.92
C SER A 86 -19.16 1.79 -14.72
N LEU A 87 -18.07 2.36 -14.19
CA LEU A 87 -16.72 2.24 -14.73
C LEU A 87 -15.87 1.44 -13.75
N SER A 88 -15.08 0.51 -14.28
CA SER A 88 -14.21 -0.34 -13.46
C SER A 88 -12.86 -0.50 -14.15
N ASN A 89 -11.82 -0.08 -13.45
CA ASN A 89 -10.44 -0.22 -13.90
C ASN A 89 -9.70 -1.12 -12.92
N ARG A 90 -9.01 -2.14 -13.42
CA ARG A 90 -8.20 -3.05 -12.62
C ARG A 90 -6.73 -2.69 -12.72
N THR A 91 -6.05 -2.81 -11.59
CA THR A 91 -4.60 -2.72 -11.46
C THR A 91 -4.08 -4.04 -10.92
N ILE A 92 -3.12 -4.64 -11.64
CA ILE A 92 -2.32 -5.75 -11.12
C ILE A 92 -0.88 -5.24 -11.06
N SER A 93 -0.22 -5.33 -9.91
CA SER A 93 1.15 -4.84 -9.76
C SER A 93 2.09 -5.84 -9.12
N LEU A 94 3.35 -5.77 -9.55
CA LEU A 94 4.49 -6.42 -8.93
C LEU A 94 5.46 -5.32 -8.48
N ALA A 95 5.78 -5.28 -7.19
CA ALA A 95 6.58 -4.20 -6.62
C ALA A 95 7.63 -4.71 -5.63
N VAL A 96 8.75 -3.99 -5.55
CA VAL A 96 9.68 -4.07 -4.43
C VAL A 96 9.29 -2.99 -3.43
N LEU A 97 9.21 -3.36 -2.16
CA LEU A 97 8.80 -2.50 -1.06
C LEU A 97 9.96 -2.39 -0.06
N SER A 98 10.04 -1.26 0.64
CA SER A 98 10.88 -1.15 1.82
C SER A 98 10.19 -0.32 2.88
N ASP A 99 10.07 -0.90 4.08
CA ASP A 99 9.41 -0.29 5.22
C ASP A 99 10.43 -0.03 6.33
N TYR A 100 10.45 1.20 6.84
CA TYR A 100 11.13 1.57 8.08
C TYR A 100 10.20 1.34 9.27
N GLN A 101 10.62 0.52 10.21
CA GLN A 101 9.83 0.08 11.37
C GLN A 101 10.19 0.93 12.60
N ILE A 102 9.21 1.68 13.09
CA ILE A 102 9.29 2.41 14.34
C ILE A 102 8.97 1.43 15.47
N ASN A 103 9.85 1.30 16.46
CA ASN A 103 9.68 0.37 17.60
C ASN A 103 9.64 -1.12 17.19
N ARG A 104 10.57 -1.50 16.31
CA ARG A 104 10.64 -2.83 15.69
C ARG A 104 10.60 -3.99 16.69
N GLY A 105 9.68 -4.92 16.42
CA GLY A 105 9.51 -6.17 17.18
C GLY A 105 8.71 -6.01 18.48
N SER A 106 8.30 -4.79 18.82
CA SER A 106 7.35 -4.55 19.92
C SER A 106 5.95 -5.09 19.58
N LYS A 107 5.03 -5.04 20.56
CA LYS A 107 3.63 -5.42 20.33
C LYS A 107 2.89 -4.47 19.39
N VAL A 108 3.35 -3.22 19.24
CA VAL A 108 2.74 -2.21 18.36
C VAL A 108 3.88 -1.48 17.66
N SER A 109 4.08 -1.79 16.38
CA SER A 109 5.19 -1.30 15.58
C SER A 109 4.65 -0.52 14.37
N PRO A 110 4.57 0.83 14.45
CA PRO A 110 4.29 1.65 13.29
C PRO A 110 5.37 1.51 12.21
N PHE A 111 5.02 1.75 10.96
CA PHE A 111 5.99 1.79 9.87
C PHE A 111 5.64 2.85 8.82
N ILE A 112 6.67 3.30 8.12
CA ILE A 112 6.58 4.15 6.93
C ILE A 112 7.44 3.52 5.85
N GLY A 113 6.94 3.50 4.62
CA GLY A 113 7.61 2.81 3.55
C GLY A 113 7.34 3.37 2.17
N LEU A 114 8.10 2.84 1.22
CA LEU A 114 7.99 3.19 -0.18
C LEU A 114 8.16 1.92 -1.02
N GLY A 115 7.36 1.84 -2.07
CA GLY A 115 7.43 0.83 -3.10
C GLY A 115 7.74 1.40 -4.47
N LEU A 116 8.44 0.60 -5.27
CA LEU A 116 8.61 0.83 -6.70
C LEU A 116 8.31 -0.48 -7.43
N GLY A 117 7.48 -0.40 -8.47
CA GLY A 117 7.07 -1.57 -9.20
C GLY A 117 6.55 -1.27 -10.60
N VAL A 118 5.97 -2.30 -11.19
CA VAL A 118 5.26 -2.23 -12.47
C VAL A 118 3.79 -2.59 -12.23
N ALA A 119 2.90 -1.85 -12.87
CA ALA A 119 1.46 -2.03 -12.80
C ALA A 119 0.89 -2.25 -14.20
N ASN A 120 0.16 -3.36 -14.39
CA ASN A 120 -0.67 -3.61 -15.55
C ASN A 120 -2.07 -3.03 -15.30
N CYS A 121 -2.46 -2.10 -16.16
CA CYS A 121 -3.67 -1.31 -16.08
C CYS A 121 -4.67 -1.81 -17.15
N GLN A 122 -5.84 -2.29 -16.72
CA GLN A 122 -6.85 -2.88 -17.60
C GLN A 122 -8.24 -2.28 -17.34
N GLN A 123 -8.98 -1.99 -18.40
CA GLN A 123 -10.38 -1.62 -18.32
C GLN A 123 -11.22 -2.90 -18.17
N ILE A 124 -12.03 -2.97 -17.12
CA ILE A 124 -12.94 -4.10 -16.89
C ILE A 124 -14.36 -3.75 -17.32
N LYS A 125 -14.77 -2.49 -17.09
CA LYS A 125 -16.10 -2.01 -17.49
C LYS A 125 -16.04 -0.55 -17.92
N GLY A 126 -16.62 -0.29 -19.09
CA GLY A 126 -16.57 1.01 -19.75
C GLY A 126 -15.20 1.31 -20.34
N SER A 127 -15.06 2.47 -20.97
CA SER A 127 -13.78 2.96 -21.50
C SER A 127 -13.41 4.25 -20.79
N LEU A 128 -12.44 4.17 -19.87
CA LEU A 128 -11.90 5.31 -19.13
C LEU A 128 -10.40 5.14 -18.89
N GLY A 129 -9.60 5.80 -19.73
CA GLY A 129 -8.13 5.82 -19.67
C GLY A 129 -7.47 4.71 -20.48
N ASP A 130 -6.18 4.84 -20.78
CA ASP A 130 -5.51 3.86 -21.64
C ASP A 130 -5.00 2.65 -20.85
N GLU A 131 -5.24 1.46 -21.39
CA GLU A 131 -4.67 0.21 -20.89
C GLU A 131 -3.14 0.15 -21.07
N GLY A 132 -2.51 -0.79 -20.38
CA GLY A 132 -1.11 -1.14 -20.59
C GLY A 132 -0.29 -1.17 -19.30
N THR A 133 1.00 -1.44 -19.45
CA THR A 133 1.93 -1.56 -18.32
C THR A 133 2.66 -0.24 -18.09
N THR A 134 2.77 0.18 -16.84
CA THR A 134 3.45 1.41 -16.43
C THR A 134 4.24 1.18 -15.13
N LEU A 135 5.18 2.07 -14.83
CA LEU A 135 5.77 2.15 -13.49
C LEU A 135 4.71 2.55 -12.46
N CYS A 136 4.91 2.06 -11.23
CA CYS A 136 4.06 2.32 -10.07
C CYS A 136 4.93 2.70 -8.88
N ILE A 137 4.55 3.76 -8.16
CA ILE A 137 5.17 4.19 -6.91
C ILE A 137 4.14 3.98 -5.79
N ILE A 138 4.58 3.41 -4.68
CA ILE A 138 3.69 2.98 -3.59
C ILE A 138 4.17 3.57 -2.26
N PRO A 139 3.91 4.85 -1.95
CA PRO A 139 4.09 5.33 -0.59
C PRO A 139 3.08 4.62 0.33
N ARG A 140 3.55 4.19 1.50
CA ARG A 140 2.70 3.52 2.49
C ARG A 140 3.06 3.90 3.91
N VAL A 141 2.07 3.84 4.79
CA VAL A 141 2.24 3.92 6.23
C VAL A 141 1.35 2.87 6.87
N GLY A 142 1.70 2.43 8.07
CA GLY A 142 0.85 1.50 8.77
C GLY A 142 1.30 1.20 10.17
N VAL A 143 0.64 0.22 10.76
CA VAL A 143 0.95 -0.28 12.09
C VAL A 143 0.80 -1.79 12.13
N GLU A 144 1.78 -2.43 12.74
CA GLU A 144 1.78 -3.85 13.01
C GLU A 144 1.46 -4.12 14.49
N PHE A 145 0.50 -5.00 14.74
CA PHE A 145 0.03 -5.43 16.04
C PHE A 145 0.43 -6.88 16.32
N ALA A 146 1.01 -7.10 17.48
CA ALA A 146 1.47 -8.40 17.97
C ALA A 146 2.37 -9.14 16.98
N ARG A 147 3.03 -8.41 16.06
CA ARG A 147 3.82 -8.90 14.93
C ARG A 147 3.04 -9.59 13.81
N HIS A 148 1.76 -9.90 14.01
CA HIS A 148 1.00 -10.67 13.01
C HIS A 148 0.03 -9.81 12.21
N LEU A 149 -0.71 -8.91 12.86
CA LEU A 149 -1.78 -8.18 12.21
C LEU A 149 -1.26 -6.82 11.75
N ARG A 150 -1.40 -6.51 10.47
CA ARG A 150 -0.92 -5.26 9.90
C ARG A 150 -2.07 -4.45 9.33
N LEU A 151 -2.16 -3.19 9.71
CA LEU A 151 -3.06 -2.22 9.09
C LEU A 151 -2.20 -1.29 8.22
N THR A 152 -2.45 -1.27 6.92
CA THR A 152 -1.67 -0.48 5.96
C THR A 152 -2.57 0.50 5.23
N LEU A 153 -2.14 1.76 5.18
CA LEU A 153 -2.63 2.76 4.23
C LEU A 153 -1.57 2.95 3.15
N ASP A 154 -1.91 2.66 1.91
CA ASP A 154 -1.00 2.72 0.76
C ASP A 154 -1.64 3.51 -0.40
N ALA A 155 -0.82 3.99 -1.32
CA ALA A 155 -1.29 4.61 -2.55
C ALA A 155 -0.56 4.01 -3.74
N HIS A 156 -1.26 3.29 -4.61
CA HIS A 156 -0.68 2.77 -5.85
C HIS A 156 -0.75 3.86 -6.92
N ILE A 157 0.32 4.62 -7.07
CA ILE A 157 0.39 5.76 -8.00
C ILE A 157 1.00 5.28 -9.32
N SER A 158 0.20 5.28 -10.37
CA SER A 158 0.56 4.79 -11.70
C SER A 158 -0.03 5.71 -12.79
N LYS A 159 -1.00 5.23 -13.58
CA LYS A 159 -1.77 6.04 -14.54
C LYS A 159 -2.91 6.77 -13.82
N LYS A 160 -3.34 7.92 -14.37
CA LYS A 160 -4.40 8.80 -13.82
C LYS A 160 -5.64 8.02 -13.35
N TYR A 161 -6.25 7.24 -14.23
CA TYR A 161 -7.50 6.53 -13.93
C TYR A 161 -7.33 5.19 -13.20
N TYR A 162 -6.09 4.77 -12.93
CA TYR A 162 -5.76 3.52 -12.25
C TYR A 162 -5.20 3.76 -10.85
N SER A 163 -4.70 4.98 -10.59
CA SER A 163 -4.14 5.34 -9.29
C SER A 163 -5.22 5.36 -8.20
N HIS A 164 -4.91 4.75 -7.06
CA HIS A 164 -5.84 4.61 -5.95
C HIS A 164 -5.12 4.58 -4.60
N VAL A 165 -5.86 4.95 -3.55
CA VAL A 165 -5.46 4.77 -2.16
C VAL A 165 -6.13 3.53 -1.59
N GLY A 166 -5.39 2.67 -0.93
CA GLY A 166 -5.84 1.44 -0.30
C GLY A 166 -5.74 1.49 1.21
N LEU A 167 -6.74 0.92 1.90
CA LEU A 167 -6.65 0.56 3.31
C LEU A 167 -6.76 -0.96 3.42
N THR A 168 -5.71 -1.60 3.89
CA THR A 168 -5.61 -3.07 3.93
C THR A 168 -5.36 -3.59 5.35
N ILE A 169 -5.95 -4.75 5.64
CA ILE A 169 -5.64 -5.56 6.81
C ILE A 169 -4.89 -6.79 6.32
N GLY A 170 -3.69 -7.00 6.85
CA GLY A 170 -2.81 -8.11 6.52
C GLY A 170 -2.51 -9.01 7.72
N TYR A 171 -2.31 -10.29 7.45
CA TYR A 171 -1.79 -11.24 8.44
C TYR A 171 -0.43 -11.76 8.00
N SER A 172 0.56 -11.62 8.89
CA SER A 172 1.96 -11.95 8.67
C SER A 172 2.34 -13.26 9.36
N PHE A 173 2.78 -14.21 8.55
CA PHE A 173 3.41 -15.47 8.95
C PHE A 173 4.92 -15.25 9.07
N HIS A 174 5.54 -15.84 10.08
CA HIS A 174 6.95 -15.61 10.39
C HIS A 174 7.72 -16.92 10.24
N SER A 175 8.95 -16.83 9.76
CA SER A 175 9.89 -17.93 9.91
C SER A 175 10.24 -18.14 11.40
N LYS A 176 10.77 -19.32 11.74
CA LYS A 176 11.41 -19.50 13.05
C LYS A 176 12.56 -18.49 13.20
N LYS A 177 12.74 -18.02 14.44
CA LYS A 177 13.84 -17.12 14.83
C LYS A 177 15.15 -17.87 14.93
#